data_AF-A0A7V9R5X8-F1
#
_entry.id   AF-A0A7V9R5X8-F1
#
_cell.length_a   1.000
_cell.length_b   1.000
_cell.length_c   1.000
_cell.angle_alpha   90.00
_cell.angle_beta   90.00
_cell.angle_gamma   90.00
#
_symmetry.space_group_name_H-M   'P 1'
#
loop_
_entity.id
_entity.type
_entity.pdbx_description
1 polymer ?
#
loop_
_entity_poly.entity_id
_entity_poly.type
_entity_poly.pdbx_seq_one_letter_code
_entity_poly.pdbx_strand_id
1 'polypeptide(L)'
;MANDLNALLRRAITKAAAPYTRVMKNNRRRERISSSRRERLYTRNSEMSVRSAAYKVMERAYMAASAQNTLPANARQIMYRARPLIQELTDKMWTNSSYFTQTLLPDFIKAHRELTSTWDVVYDARGHIEEPHTAKRVDLGTLAVRRYTNDWVTQIPSLTLDHVELGINTVGPGNRYKFALFIEKEGFDALLSRSTIKERYDMAVMSCKGMSVTAGRQLVESLSEEGVTILVAHDCDKSGFSICHTLHTDTRRFTFDSAPNVKCLGLRLDDARRMGLASESVSYRKRAYKDRLRECGATVEECDFIIGDRKKGTRIELNAMDSQQFIDWLELKFAEHGVTKVVPNQATLEAAYKRAILVMLANDAIGSVQSAWNENGHGVSIPDDLEQQVRIQVEGTELSWDAAIMKLLPLDPKPAQKKVKHKRAKPRK
;
A
#
# COMPACT_ATOMS: atom_id res chain seq x y z
N MET A 1 -36.94 -28.53 -61.34
CA MET A 1 -37.59 -27.19 -61.23
C MET A 1 -38.55 -27.04 -60.04
N ALA A 2 -39.24 -28.09 -59.56
CA ALA A 2 -40.20 -27.97 -58.44
C ALA A 2 -39.59 -27.69 -57.04
N ASN A 3 -38.34 -28.11 -56.77
CA ASN A 3 -37.70 -27.87 -55.47
C ASN A 3 -37.25 -26.42 -55.25
N ASP A 4 -37.00 -25.68 -56.33
CA ASP A 4 -36.49 -24.30 -56.25
C ASP A 4 -37.63 -23.29 -56.00
N LEU A 5 -38.81 -23.57 -56.57
CA LEU A 5 -40.02 -22.77 -56.36
C LEU A 5 -40.49 -22.81 -54.90
N ASN A 6 -40.42 -23.98 -54.26
CA ASN A 6 -40.79 -24.16 -52.85
C ASN A 6 -39.83 -23.43 -51.89
N ALA A 7 -38.53 -23.37 -52.23
CA ALA A 7 -37.55 -22.62 -51.45
C ALA A 7 -37.78 -21.11 -51.55
N LEU A 8 -38.11 -20.62 -52.75
CA LEU A 8 -38.46 -19.21 -53.00
C LEU A 8 -39.77 -18.80 -52.30
N LEU A 9 -40.81 -19.65 -52.36
CA LEU A 9 -42.09 -19.41 -51.67
C LEU A 9 -41.92 -19.35 -50.16
N ARG A 10 -41.14 -20.27 -49.57
CA ARG A 10 -40.84 -20.24 -48.12
C ARG A 10 -40.09 -18.97 -47.74
N ARG A 11 -39.12 -18.52 -48.54
CA ARG A 11 -38.42 -17.25 -48.30
C ARG A 11 -39.36 -16.05 -48.39
N ALA A 12 -40.24 -16.00 -49.37
CA ALA A 12 -41.21 -14.93 -49.54
C ALA A 12 -42.18 -14.84 -48.36
N ILE A 13 -42.74 -15.98 -47.92
CA ILE A 13 -43.65 -16.06 -46.77
C ILE A 13 -42.93 -15.65 -45.48
N THR A 14 -41.70 -16.12 -45.26
CA THR A 14 -40.92 -15.77 -44.07
C THR A 14 -40.60 -14.27 -44.02
N LYS A 15 -40.32 -13.66 -45.17
CA LYS A 15 -40.03 -12.21 -45.29
C LYS A 15 -41.29 -11.37 -45.08
N ALA A 16 -42.44 -11.81 -45.61
CA ALA A 16 -43.73 -11.15 -45.41
C ALA A 16 -44.26 -11.27 -43.98
N ALA A 17 -43.97 -12.38 -43.27
CA ALA A 17 -44.39 -12.60 -41.89
C ALA A 17 -43.46 -11.96 -40.83
N ALA A 18 -42.26 -11.51 -41.22
CA ALA A 18 -41.26 -10.92 -40.32
C ALA A 18 -41.73 -9.66 -39.56
N PRO A 19 -42.50 -8.72 -40.16
CA PRO A 19 -43.03 -7.57 -39.44
C PRO A 19 -44.03 -7.99 -38.37
N TYR A 20 -44.93 -8.92 -38.68
CA TYR A 20 -45.94 -9.42 -37.75
C TYR A 20 -45.32 -10.20 -36.57
N THR A 21 -44.33 -11.07 -36.84
CA THR A 21 -43.59 -11.75 -35.76
C THR A 21 -42.78 -10.80 -34.89
N ARG A 22 -42.27 -9.69 -35.45
CA ARG A 22 -41.59 -8.62 -34.69
C ARG A 22 -42.56 -7.86 -33.79
N VAL A 23 -43.75 -7.53 -34.29
CA VAL A 23 -44.81 -6.88 -33.50
C VAL A 23 -45.29 -7.79 -32.37
N MET A 24 -45.53 -9.08 -32.64
CA MET A 24 -45.92 -10.06 -31.63
C MET A 24 -44.84 -10.30 -30.56
N LYS A 25 -43.55 -10.35 -30.95
CA LYS A 25 -42.43 -10.40 -29.99
C LYS A 25 -42.35 -9.14 -29.12
N ASN A 26 -42.62 -7.96 -29.69
CA ASN A 26 -42.63 -6.70 -28.96
C ASN A 26 -43.84 -6.58 -28.01
N ASN A 27 -45.02 -7.05 -28.41
CA ASN A 27 -46.20 -7.10 -27.54
C ASN A 27 -46.01 -8.09 -26.39
N ARG A 28 -45.50 -9.30 -26.65
CA ARG A 28 -45.12 -10.24 -25.58
C ARG A 28 -44.04 -9.70 -24.65
N ARG A 29 -43.09 -8.91 -25.16
CA ARG A 29 -42.10 -8.19 -24.33
C ARG A 29 -42.77 -7.10 -23.49
N ARG A 30 -43.69 -6.32 -24.05
CA ARG A 30 -44.44 -5.27 -23.32
C ARG A 30 -45.35 -5.85 -22.24
N GLU A 31 -46.03 -6.96 -22.52
CA GLU A 31 -46.86 -7.69 -21.55
C GLU A 31 -46.02 -8.30 -20.43
N ARG A 32 -44.86 -8.92 -20.75
CA ARG A 32 -43.88 -9.39 -19.76
C ARG A 32 -43.29 -8.26 -18.92
N ILE A 33 -43.03 -7.09 -19.52
CA ILE A 33 -42.53 -5.91 -18.80
C ILE A 33 -43.62 -5.35 -17.88
N SER A 34 -44.89 -5.33 -18.29
CA SER A 34 -46.02 -4.86 -17.48
C SER A 34 -46.30 -5.75 -16.26
N SER A 35 -46.32 -7.07 -16.47
CA SER A 35 -46.47 -8.07 -15.40
C SER A 35 -45.25 -8.10 -14.49
N SER A 36 -44.02 -8.09 -15.03
CA SER A 36 -42.78 -7.98 -14.23
C SER A 36 -42.70 -6.67 -13.44
N ARG A 37 -43.27 -5.56 -13.93
CA ARG A 37 -43.23 -4.26 -13.23
C ARG A 37 -44.25 -4.21 -12.11
N ARG A 38 -45.45 -4.80 -12.29
CA ARG A 38 -46.44 -5.00 -11.22
C ARG A 38 -45.95 -5.98 -10.17
N GLU A 39 -45.37 -7.10 -10.58
CA GLU A 39 -44.82 -8.11 -9.68
C GLU A 39 -43.63 -7.55 -8.90
N ARG A 40 -42.70 -6.82 -9.54
CA ARG A 40 -41.62 -6.08 -8.87
C ARG A 40 -42.10 -4.99 -7.92
N LEU A 41 -43.30 -4.42 -8.11
CA LEU A 41 -43.87 -3.44 -7.19
C LEU A 41 -44.44 -4.13 -5.93
N TYR A 42 -45.04 -5.32 -6.08
CA TYR A 42 -45.52 -6.13 -4.96
C TYR A 42 -44.39 -6.82 -4.16
N THR A 43 -43.30 -7.26 -4.81
CA THR A 43 -42.14 -7.86 -4.09
C THR A 43 -41.19 -6.82 -3.47
N ARG A 44 -41.26 -5.54 -3.88
CA ARG A 44 -40.35 -4.49 -3.37
C ARG A 44 -40.58 -4.09 -1.91
N ASN A 45 -41.68 -4.55 -1.31
CA ASN A 45 -42.01 -4.24 0.07
C ASN A 45 -41.37 -5.17 1.11
N SER A 46 -40.52 -6.15 0.74
CA SER A 46 -39.86 -7.01 1.74
C SER A 46 -38.36 -7.29 1.59
N GLU A 47 -37.70 -6.99 0.46
CA GLU A 47 -36.24 -7.19 0.34
C GLU A 47 -35.49 -5.86 0.19
N MET A 48 -34.69 -5.52 1.20
CA MET A 48 -33.89 -4.30 1.19
C MET A 48 -32.81 -4.38 0.10
N SER A 49 -32.72 -3.34 -0.74
CA SER A 49 -31.69 -3.29 -1.78
C SER A 49 -30.29 -3.09 -1.18
N VAL A 50 -29.25 -3.61 -1.84
CA VAL A 50 -27.84 -3.42 -1.44
C VAL A 50 -27.49 -1.94 -1.26
N ARG A 51 -28.03 -1.04 -2.10
CA ARG A 51 -27.84 0.41 -1.95
C ARG A 51 -28.46 0.94 -0.66
N SER A 52 -29.71 0.56 -0.37
CA SER A 52 -30.41 1.00 0.85
C SER A 52 -29.73 0.46 2.11
N ALA A 53 -29.28 -0.80 2.08
CA ALA A 53 -28.50 -1.39 3.16
C ALA A 53 -27.15 -0.69 3.34
N ALA A 54 -26.42 -0.42 2.25
CA ALA A 54 -25.16 0.30 2.29
C ALA A 54 -25.32 1.69 2.92
N TYR A 55 -26.37 2.41 2.56
CA TYR A 55 -26.65 3.74 3.11
C TYR A 55 -26.93 3.68 4.62
N LYS A 56 -27.63 2.65 5.12
CA LYS A 56 -27.88 2.48 6.56
C LYS A 56 -26.62 2.22 7.38
N VAL A 57 -25.61 1.60 6.81
CA VAL A 57 -24.41 1.17 7.55
C VAL A 57 -23.18 2.04 7.24
N MET A 58 -23.28 2.97 6.28
CA MET A 58 -22.14 3.71 5.75
C MET A 58 -21.41 4.49 6.82
N GLU A 59 -22.15 5.20 7.67
CA GLU A 59 -21.58 5.98 8.78
C GLU A 59 -20.85 5.08 9.78
N ARG A 60 -21.50 4.02 10.25
CA ARG A 60 -20.88 3.05 11.16
C ARG A 60 -19.61 2.43 10.55
N ALA A 61 -19.65 2.10 9.26
CA ALA A 61 -18.52 1.54 8.55
C ALA A 61 -17.37 2.55 8.41
N TYR A 62 -17.70 3.82 8.14
CA TYR A 62 -16.73 4.91 8.11
C TYR A 62 -16.09 5.11 9.48
N MET A 63 -16.88 5.30 10.54
CA MET A 63 -16.37 5.51 11.90
C MET A 63 -15.47 4.35 12.37
N ALA A 64 -15.83 3.11 12.03
CA ALA A 64 -14.99 1.95 12.33
C ALA A 64 -13.68 1.92 11.51
N ALA A 65 -13.67 2.47 10.30
CA ALA A 65 -12.48 2.53 9.45
C ALA A 65 -11.55 3.71 9.80
N SER A 66 -12.12 4.84 10.22
CA SER A 66 -11.42 6.09 10.54
C SER A 66 -11.01 6.22 12.01
N ALA A 67 -11.14 5.14 12.80
CA ALA A 67 -10.95 5.17 14.25
C ALA A 67 -11.75 6.30 14.92
N GLN A 68 -13.07 6.30 14.74
CA GLN A 68 -14.00 7.32 15.21
C GLN A 68 -13.67 8.71 14.66
N ASN A 69 -13.44 8.79 13.34
CA ASN A 69 -13.16 10.03 12.61
C ASN A 69 -11.87 10.76 13.01
N THR A 70 -10.90 10.04 13.59
CA THR A 70 -9.61 10.62 13.98
C THR A 70 -8.54 10.48 12.90
N LEU A 71 -8.71 9.53 11.97
CA LEU A 71 -7.76 9.22 10.90
C LEU A 71 -8.44 9.18 9.53
N PRO A 72 -7.71 9.49 8.43
CA PRO A 72 -8.21 9.28 7.09
C PRO A 72 -8.59 7.81 6.86
N ALA A 73 -9.75 7.56 6.25
CA ALA A 73 -10.21 6.21 5.95
C ALA A 73 -10.17 5.91 4.45
N ASN A 74 -9.48 4.84 4.08
CA ASN A 74 -9.43 4.40 2.69
C ASN A 74 -10.80 3.83 2.27
N ALA A 75 -11.27 4.18 1.07
CA ALA A 75 -12.53 3.70 0.52
C ALA A 75 -12.69 2.17 0.57
N ARG A 76 -11.59 1.41 0.41
CA ARG A 76 -11.60 -0.05 0.57
C ARG A 76 -11.74 -0.49 2.02
N GLN A 77 -11.13 0.21 2.99
CA GLN A 77 -11.31 -0.10 4.41
C GLN A 77 -12.77 0.10 4.82
N ILE A 78 -13.39 1.21 4.41
CA ILE A 78 -14.82 1.47 4.62
C ILE A 78 -15.65 0.35 3.97
N MET A 79 -15.31 -0.06 2.74
CA MET A 79 -15.96 -1.18 2.07
C MET A 79 -15.86 -2.48 2.87
N TYR A 80 -14.68 -2.83 3.39
CA TYR A 80 -14.47 -4.06 4.16
C TYR A 80 -15.24 -4.03 5.48
N ARG A 81 -15.37 -2.87 6.15
CA ARG A 81 -16.19 -2.70 7.35
C ARG A 81 -17.69 -2.73 7.06
N ALA A 82 -18.12 -2.18 5.92
CA ALA A 82 -19.52 -2.17 5.50
C ALA A 82 -20.01 -3.55 5.03
N ARG A 83 -19.12 -4.35 4.43
CA ARG A 83 -19.44 -5.66 3.83
C ARG A 83 -20.20 -6.62 4.76
N PRO A 84 -19.71 -6.97 5.97
CA PRO A 84 -20.45 -7.88 6.86
C PRO A 84 -21.82 -7.31 7.25
N LEU A 85 -21.89 -6.00 7.54
CA LEU A 85 -23.12 -5.32 7.92
C LEU A 85 -24.18 -5.32 6.81
N ILE A 86 -23.76 -5.21 5.53
CA ILE A 86 -24.67 -5.27 4.39
C ILE A 86 -25.12 -6.71 4.11
N GLN A 87 -24.24 -7.67 4.35
CA GLN A 87 -24.54 -9.09 4.19
C GLN A 87 -25.62 -9.54 5.18
N GLU A 88 -25.53 -9.13 6.45
CA GLU A 88 -26.57 -9.34 7.47
C GLU A 88 -27.95 -8.80 7.07
N LEU A 89 -27.96 -7.75 6.24
CA LEU A 89 -29.15 -6.96 5.93
C LEU A 89 -29.84 -7.34 4.62
N THR A 90 -29.15 -8.01 3.69
CA THR A 90 -29.67 -8.21 2.33
C THR A 90 -29.41 -9.60 1.73
N ASP A 91 -28.57 -10.41 2.37
CA ASP A 91 -28.03 -11.68 1.83
C ASP A 91 -27.41 -11.56 0.41
N LYS A 92 -27.21 -10.33 -0.08
CA LYS A 92 -26.77 -9.99 -1.43
C LYS A 92 -25.53 -9.12 -1.35
N MET A 93 -24.56 -9.40 -2.21
CA MET A 93 -23.30 -8.66 -2.26
C MET A 93 -22.97 -8.20 -3.67
N TRP A 94 -22.29 -7.06 -3.78
CA TRP A 94 -21.72 -6.62 -5.05
C TRP A 94 -20.56 -7.53 -5.46
N THR A 95 -20.44 -7.81 -6.75
CA THR A 95 -19.39 -8.67 -7.30
C THR A 95 -18.05 -7.95 -7.44
N ASN A 96 -18.06 -6.63 -7.63
CA ASN A 96 -16.86 -5.84 -7.85
C ASN A 96 -16.72 -4.72 -6.80
N SER A 97 -15.59 -4.71 -6.08
CA SER A 97 -15.22 -3.66 -5.12
C SER A 97 -15.35 -2.23 -5.67
N SER A 98 -15.11 -2.07 -6.98
CA SER A 98 -15.26 -0.80 -7.68
C SER A 98 -16.66 -0.21 -7.57
N TYR A 99 -17.71 -1.04 -7.53
CA TYR A 99 -19.09 -0.55 -7.39
C TYR A 99 -19.30 0.17 -6.05
N PHE A 100 -18.71 -0.36 -4.98
CA PHE A 100 -18.78 0.29 -3.67
C PHE A 100 -17.93 1.56 -3.66
N THR A 101 -16.65 1.45 -4.03
CA THR A 101 -15.70 2.56 -3.89
C THR A 101 -15.94 3.70 -4.88
N GLN A 102 -16.42 3.42 -6.09
CA GLN A 102 -16.55 4.42 -7.17
C GLN A 102 -18.00 4.86 -7.41
N THR A 103 -19.00 4.24 -6.77
CA THR A 103 -20.41 4.59 -6.96
C THR A 103 -21.13 4.76 -5.63
N LEU A 104 -21.26 3.70 -4.82
CA LEU A 104 -22.07 3.76 -3.59
C LEU A 104 -21.55 4.78 -2.57
N LEU A 105 -20.23 4.76 -2.29
CA LEU A 105 -19.63 5.68 -1.32
C LEU A 105 -19.65 7.14 -1.83
N PRO A 106 -19.20 7.46 -3.06
CA PRO A 106 -19.34 8.81 -3.61
C PRO A 106 -20.79 9.32 -3.65
N ASP A 107 -21.74 8.48 -4.07
CA ASP A 107 -23.16 8.85 -4.10
C ASP A 107 -23.73 9.11 -2.70
N PHE A 108 -23.26 8.36 -1.69
CA PHE A 108 -23.66 8.58 -0.30
C PHE A 108 -23.15 9.92 0.22
N ILE A 109 -21.84 10.20 0.04
CA ILE A 109 -21.20 11.46 0.44
C ILE A 109 -21.91 12.64 -0.25
N LYS A 110 -22.17 12.53 -1.55
CA LYS A 110 -22.88 13.58 -2.30
C LYS A 110 -24.29 13.81 -1.77
N ALA A 111 -25.01 12.76 -1.37
CA ALA A 111 -26.39 12.85 -0.88
C ALA A 111 -26.48 13.32 0.59
N HIS A 112 -25.43 13.15 1.40
CA HIS A 112 -25.44 13.41 2.85
C HIS A 112 -24.32 14.38 3.26
N ARG A 113 -24.19 15.51 2.56
CA ARG A 113 -23.06 16.43 2.73
C ARG A 113 -22.88 16.97 4.14
N GLU A 114 -23.96 17.18 4.88
CA GLU A 114 -23.89 17.64 6.28
C GLU A 114 -23.27 16.57 7.18
N LEU A 115 -23.75 15.33 7.08
CA LEU A 115 -23.24 14.20 7.85
C LEU A 115 -21.78 13.87 7.53
N THR A 116 -21.41 13.92 6.26
CA THR A 116 -20.07 13.54 5.79
C THR A 116 -19.11 14.72 5.70
N SER A 117 -19.47 15.89 6.24
CA SER A 117 -18.69 17.13 6.12
C SER A 117 -17.29 17.01 6.73
N THR A 118 -17.16 16.25 7.80
CA THR A 118 -15.90 16.01 8.52
C THR A 118 -15.20 14.73 8.10
N TRP A 119 -15.73 14.00 7.12
CA TRP A 119 -15.16 12.72 6.72
C TRP A 119 -13.94 12.92 5.84
N ASP A 120 -12.81 12.31 6.21
CA ASP A 120 -11.62 12.27 5.37
C ASP A 120 -11.51 10.92 4.64
N VAL A 121 -12.22 10.82 3.52
CA VAL A 121 -12.21 9.62 2.66
C VAL A 121 -11.08 9.72 1.64
N VAL A 122 -10.21 8.71 1.64
CA VAL A 122 -9.06 8.62 0.73
C VAL A 122 -9.19 7.48 -0.27
N TYR A 123 -8.63 7.65 -1.46
CA TYR A 123 -8.66 6.68 -2.55
C TYR A 123 -7.25 6.23 -2.95
N ASP A 124 -7.14 4.96 -3.32
CA ASP A 124 -5.90 4.38 -3.84
C ASP A 124 -5.49 5.00 -5.18
N ALA A 125 -4.20 4.96 -5.46
CA ALA A 125 -3.63 5.56 -6.66
C ALA A 125 -4.16 4.97 -7.97
N ARG A 126 -4.34 5.85 -8.96
CA ARG A 126 -4.73 5.51 -10.33
C ARG A 126 -3.85 6.25 -11.34
N GLY A 127 -2.73 5.63 -11.70
CA GLY A 127 -1.70 6.27 -12.52
C GLY A 127 -0.73 7.09 -11.66
N HIS A 128 0.12 7.85 -12.32
CA HIS A 128 1.19 8.65 -11.70
C HIS A 128 1.43 9.90 -12.52
N ILE A 129 1.98 10.94 -11.89
CA ILE A 129 2.58 12.10 -12.53
C ILE A 129 4.10 11.99 -12.37
N GLU A 130 4.85 12.36 -13.41
CA GLU A 130 6.29 12.50 -13.38
C GLU A 130 6.63 13.96 -13.64
N GLU A 131 7.34 14.60 -12.72
CA GLU A 131 7.77 15.98 -12.84
C GLU A 131 9.03 16.06 -13.72
N PRO A 132 9.04 16.92 -14.74
CA PRO A 132 10.19 17.04 -15.63
C PRO A 132 11.42 17.54 -14.85
N HIS A 133 12.60 17.05 -15.22
CA HIS A 133 13.90 17.46 -14.68
C HIS A 133 14.15 17.19 -13.18
N THR A 134 13.18 16.72 -12.40
CA THR A 134 13.35 16.41 -10.96
C THR A 134 13.36 14.91 -10.65
N ALA A 135 13.10 14.06 -11.66
CA ALA A 135 12.89 12.61 -11.55
C ALA A 135 11.80 12.22 -10.52
N LYS A 136 11.01 13.19 -10.04
CA LYS A 136 10.00 12.99 -9.00
C LYS A 136 8.77 12.37 -9.62
N ARG A 137 8.46 11.16 -9.18
CA ARG A 137 7.25 10.43 -9.56
C ARG A 137 6.29 10.37 -8.39
N VAL A 138 5.05 10.78 -8.61
CA VAL A 138 4.00 10.80 -7.59
C VAL A 138 2.81 9.99 -8.08
N ASP A 139 2.43 8.97 -7.32
CA ASP A 139 1.24 8.18 -7.57
C ASP A 139 -0.03 9.02 -7.35
N LEU A 140 -1.02 8.89 -8.26
CA LEU A 140 -2.26 9.68 -8.23
C LEU A 140 -3.29 9.11 -7.24
N GLY A 141 -2.90 9.00 -5.97
CA GLY A 141 -3.76 8.66 -4.84
C GLY A 141 -3.98 9.86 -3.92
N THR A 142 -5.09 9.88 -3.16
CA THR A 142 -5.50 11.09 -2.41
C THR A 142 -4.41 11.60 -1.46
N LEU A 143 -3.77 10.70 -0.70
CA LEU A 143 -2.72 11.09 0.26
C LEU A 143 -1.43 11.54 -0.42
N ALA A 144 -1.01 10.85 -1.49
CA ALA A 144 0.20 11.17 -2.23
C ALA A 144 0.07 12.54 -2.93
N VAL A 145 -1.08 12.80 -3.56
CA VAL A 145 -1.36 14.09 -4.20
C VAL A 145 -1.43 15.22 -3.19
N ARG A 146 -2.14 15.05 -2.06
CA ARG A 146 -2.19 16.07 -0.99
C ARG A 146 -0.80 16.42 -0.46
N ARG A 147 0.04 15.40 -0.22
CA ARG A 147 1.42 15.61 0.19
C ARG A 147 2.20 16.38 -0.88
N TYR A 148 2.12 15.92 -2.13
CA TYR A 148 2.78 16.58 -3.24
C TYR A 148 2.41 18.06 -3.37
N THR A 149 1.13 18.41 -3.26
CA THR A 149 0.68 19.81 -3.30
C THR A 149 1.11 20.63 -2.09
N ASN A 150 1.18 20.01 -0.90
CA ASN A 150 1.66 20.69 0.31
C ASN A 150 3.18 20.92 0.27
N ASP A 151 3.92 20.05 -0.42
CA ASP A 151 5.36 20.13 -0.59
C ASP A 151 5.76 21.09 -1.75
N TRP A 152 4.80 21.78 -2.39
CA TRP A 152 5.12 22.75 -3.43
C TRP A 152 5.85 23.95 -2.84
N VAL A 153 7.03 24.20 -3.36
CA VAL A 153 7.89 25.31 -2.97
C VAL A 153 8.07 26.22 -4.18
N THR A 154 7.55 27.44 -4.09
CA THR A 154 7.67 28.46 -5.14
C THR A 154 8.77 29.46 -4.85
N GLN A 155 9.15 29.62 -3.58
CA GLN A 155 10.28 30.44 -3.16
C GLN A 155 11.52 29.56 -3.13
N ILE A 156 12.62 30.01 -3.74
CA ILE A 156 13.91 29.36 -3.52
C ILE A 156 14.16 29.37 -1.99
N PRO A 157 14.45 28.21 -1.36
CA PRO A 157 14.77 28.15 0.05
C PRO A 157 15.79 29.23 0.40
N SER A 158 15.79 29.70 1.66
CA SER A 158 16.86 30.58 2.13
C SER A 158 18.20 30.03 1.69
N LEU A 159 19.18 30.90 1.41
CA LEU A 159 20.55 30.55 0.97
C LEU A 159 21.34 29.79 2.04
N THR A 160 20.69 28.96 2.85
CA THR A 160 21.23 27.96 3.75
C THR A 160 21.60 26.73 2.93
N LEU A 161 22.88 26.42 2.89
CA LEU A 161 23.38 25.19 2.33
C LEU A 161 22.91 24.00 3.16
N ASP A 162 22.38 22.99 2.46
CA ASP A 162 22.03 21.73 3.10
C ASP A 162 23.28 21.05 3.65
N HIS A 163 23.14 20.47 4.83
CA HIS A 163 24.20 19.68 5.43
C HIS A 163 24.18 18.28 4.83
N VAL A 164 25.35 17.66 4.68
CA VAL A 164 25.45 16.26 4.31
C VAL A 164 24.94 15.41 5.48
N GLU A 165 23.99 14.52 5.23
CA GLU A 165 23.44 13.64 6.25
C GLU A 165 24.52 12.70 6.82
N LEU A 166 24.62 12.71 8.16
CA LEU A 166 25.49 11.79 8.91
C LEU A 166 25.01 10.34 8.79
N GLY A 167 23.70 10.14 8.67
CA GLY A 167 23.08 8.84 8.43
C GLY A 167 23.68 8.16 7.21
N ILE A 168 23.92 6.85 7.31
CA ILE A 168 24.36 6.05 6.18
C ILE A 168 23.13 5.37 5.62
N ASN A 169 22.83 5.61 4.34
CA ASN A 169 21.67 5.06 3.65
C ASN A 169 22.04 3.76 2.91
N THR A 170 22.31 2.69 3.66
CA THR A 170 22.35 1.33 3.09
C THR A 170 20.93 0.76 2.94
N VAL A 171 20.72 -0.09 1.94
CA VAL A 171 19.45 -0.75 1.63
C VAL A 171 19.69 -2.26 1.55
N GLY A 172 18.68 -3.06 1.88
CA GLY A 172 18.76 -4.53 1.84
C GLY A 172 19.32 -5.15 3.13
N PRO A 173 19.34 -6.49 3.20
CA PRO A 173 19.59 -7.23 4.45
C PRO A 173 20.99 -7.03 5.01
N GLY A 174 22.01 -6.90 4.16
CA GLY A 174 23.42 -7.01 4.54
C GLY A 174 23.86 -6.18 5.75
N ASN A 175 23.30 -4.98 5.94
CA ASN A 175 23.61 -4.11 7.09
C ASN A 175 22.36 -3.63 7.86
N ARG A 176 21.17 -4.14 7.54
CA ARG A 176 19.90 -3.56 8.06
C ARG A 176 19.00 -4.54 8.80
N TYR A 177 18.98 -5.80 8.40
CA TYR A 177 18.12 -6.80 9.04
C TYR A 177 18.62 -8.21 8.73
N LYS A 178 18.47 -9.12 9.70
CA LYS A 178 18.73 -10.56 9.52
C LYS A 178 17.45 -11.40 9.59
N PHE A 179 16.33 -10.77 9.93
CA PHE A 179 15.04 -11.41 10.06
C PHE A 179 13.99 -10.64 9.27
N ALA A 180 13.07 -11.38 8.65
CA ALA A 180 11.93 -10.82 7.96
C ALA A 180 10.63 -11.47 8.47
N LEU A 181 9.71 -10.69 8.99
CA LEU A 181 8.39 -11.15 9.42
C LEU A 181 7.42 -11.13 8.23
N PHE A 182 6.92 -12.30 7.87
CA PHE A 182 5.80 -12.47 6.97
C PHE A 182 4.51 -12.56 7.77
N ILE A 183 3.58 -11.62 7.56
CA ILE A 183 2.27 -11.64 8.21
C ILE A 183 1.13 -11.69 7.20
N GLU A 184 0.26 -12.68 7.38
CA GLU A 184 -1.00 -12.72 6.66
C GLU A 184 -1.97 -11.70 7.29
N LYS A 185 -2.59 -10.86 6.46
CA LYS A 185 -3.59 -9.81 6.78
C LYS A 185 -3.03 -8.40 6.95
N GLU A 186 -3.51 -7.52 6.06
CA GLU A 186 -3.43 -6.07 6.20
C GLU A 186 -4.32 -5.62 7.37
N GLY A 187 -3.69 -5.21 8.46
CA GLY A 187 -4.36 -4.74 9.69
C GLY A 187 -3.38 -4.54 10.84
N PHE A 188 -2.28 -5.29 10.83
CA PHE A 188 -1.23 -5.19 11.84
C PHE A 188 -0.22 -4.07 11.57
N ASP A 189 -0.15 -3.50 10.37
CA ASP A 189 0.86 -2.48 10.03
C ASP A 189 0.83 -1.27 10.95
N ALA A 190 -0.36 -0.81 11.32
CA ALA A 190 -0.52 0.31 12.26
C ALA A 190 -0.04 -0.07 13.66
N LEU A 191 -0.31 -1.30 14.10
CA LEU A 191 0.12 -1.82 15.40
C LEU A 191 1.65 -2.03 15.44
N LEU A 192 2.22 -2.66 14.41
CA LEU A 192 3.67 -2.90 14.29
C LEU A 192 4.45 -1.58 14.19
N SER A 193 3.89 -0.57 13.53
CA SER A 193 4.51 0.75 13.44
C SER A 193 4.43 1.52 14.76
N ARG A 194 3.31 1.43 15.49
CA ARG A 194 3.17 2.08 16.81
C ARG A 194 4.00 1.42 17.91
N SER A 195 4.16 0.10 17.87
CA SER A 195 4.98 -0.66 18.83
C SER A 195 6.47 -0.53 18.58
N THR A 196 6.90 0.09 17.48
CA THR A 196 8.31 0.21 17.05
C THR A 196 9.05 -1.12 16.93
N ILE A 197 8.31 -2.23 16.76
CA ILE A 197 8.89 -3.58 16.81
C ILE A 197 9.86 -3.81 15.63
N LYS A 198 9.59 -3.15 14.49
CA LYS A 198 10.45 -3.17 13.30
C LYS A 198 11.82 -2.59 13.61
N GLU A 199 11.85 -1.46 14.30
CA GLU A 199 13.07 -0.73 14.68
C GLU A 199 13.75 -1.32 15.91
N ARG A 200 13.01 -1.97 16.81
CA ARG A 200 13.56 -2.62 18.01
C ARG A 200 14.31 -3.91 17.69
N TYR A 201 13.90 -4.63 16.66
CA TYR A 201 14.50 -5.90 16.27
C TYR A 201 15.22 -5.86 14.92
N ASP A 202 15.31 -4.69 14.29
CA ASP A 202 15.87 -4.50 12.94
C ASP A 202 15.26 -5.52 11.96
N MET A 203 13.94 -5.48 11.83
CA MET A 203 13.15 -6.51 11.17
C MET A 203 12.42 -5.96 9.94
N ALA A 204 12.64 -6.60 8.80
CA ALA A 204 11.83 -6.36 7.62
C ALA A 204 10.43 -6.97 7.84
N VAL A 205 9.38 -6.29 7.38
CA VAL A 205 8.01 -6.81 7.43
C VAL A 205 7.48 -6.93 6.01
N MET A 206 6.96 -8.09 5.68
CA MET A 206 6.28 -8.38 4.43
C MET A 206 4.87 -8.88 4.71
N SER A 207 3.91 -8.38 3.93
CA SER A 207 2.50 -8.71 4.09
C SER A 207 1.91 -9.13 2.75
N CYS A 208 1.00 -10.10 2.77
CA CYS A 208 0.24 -10.50 1.60
C CYS A 208 -1.26 -10.65 1.91
N LYS A 209 -2.08 -10.58 0.85
CA LYS A 209 -3.49 -10.96 0.90
C LYS A 209 -3.65 -12.40 0.39
N GLY A 210 -3.73 -13.36 1.30
CA GLY A 210 -3.86 -14.77 0.98
C GLY A 210 -2.54 -15.38 0.50
N MET A 211 -2.58 -16.31 -0.46
CA MET A 211 -1.39 -17.03 -0.92
C MET A 211 -0.32 -16.08 -1.52
N SER A 212 0.95 -16.36 -1.24
CA SER A 212 2.09 -15.64 -1.80
C SER A 212 2.11 -15.69 -3.34
N VAL A 213 2.40 -14.56 -3.99
CA VAL A 213 2.68 -14.51 -5.44
C VAL A 213 4.09 -15.00 -5.76
N THR A 214 4.36 -15.35 -7.01
CA THR A 214 5.68 -15.85 -7.46
C THR A 214 6.82 -14.89 -7.11
N ALA A 215 6.64 -13.59 -7.33
CA ALA A 215 7.63 -12.57 -6.96
C ALA A 215 7.93 -12.52 -5.45
N GLY A 216 6.92 -12.74 -4.60
CA GLY A 216 7.12 -12.79 -3.15
C GLY A 216 7.95 -14.00 -2.73
N ARG A 217 7.81 -15.13 -3.44
CA ARG A 217 8.59 -16.35 -3.20
C ARG A 217 10.03 -16.21 -3.67
N GLN A 218 10.22 -15.59 -4.83
CA GLN A 218 11.56 -15.23 -5.32
C GLN A 218 12.29 -14.30 -4.32
N LEU A 219 11.58 -13.33 -3.74
CA LEU A 219 12.17 -12.49 -2.69
C LEU A 219 12.55 -13.32 -1.44
N VAL A 220 11.70 -14.24 -1.01
CA VAL A 220 12.00 -15.14 0.13
C VAL A 220 13.26 -15.98 -0.14
N GLU A 221 13.42 -16.49 -1.36
CA GLU A 221 14.61 -17.21 -1.79
C GLU A 221 15.86 -16.33 -1.74
N SER A 222 15.86 -15.18 -2.42
CA SER A 222 17.01 -14.27 -2.44
C SER A 222 17.38 -13.77 -1.05
N LEU A 223 16.41 -13.50 -0.18
CA LEU A 223 16.69 -13.14 1.22
C LEU A 223 17.31 -14.31 1.99
N SER A 224 16.84 -15.54 1.76
CA SER A 224 17.39 -16.73 2.40
C SER A 224 18.86 -16.98 1.99
N GLU A 225 19.19 -16.75 0.72
CA GLU A 225 20.56 -16.86 0.20
C GLU A 225 21.51 -15.84 0.86
N GLU A 226 21.01 -14.64 1.16
CA GLU A 226 21.72 -13.61 1.94
C GLU A 226 21.74 -13.90 3.46
N GLY A 227 21.27 -15.07 3.89
CA GLY A 227 21.28 -15.51 5.28
C GLY A 227 20.15 -14.94 6.15
N VAL A 228 19.13 -14.34 5.54
CA VAL A 228 17.95 -13.84 6.26
C VAL A 228 17.06 -15.01 6.69
N THR A 229 16.53 -14.95 7.90
CA THR A 229 15.51 -15.90 8.37
C THR A 229 14.12 -15.29 8.21
N ILE A 230 13.23 -15.97 7.49
CA ILE A 230 11.85 -15.53 7.27
C ILE A 230 10.97 -16.17 8.34
N LEU A 231 10.34 -15.33 9.16
CA LEU A 231 9.46 -15.71 10.25
C LEU A 231 8.01 -15.54 9.80
N VAL A 232 7.18 -16.59 9.82
CA VAL A 232 5.81 -16.53 9.28
C VAL A 232 4.78 -16.53 10.40
N ALA A 233 4.09 -15.41 10.60
CA ALA A 233 2.94 -15.30 11.48
C ALA A 233 1.65 -15.47 10.67
N HIS A 234 0.80 -16.41 11.09
CA HIS A 234 -0.48 -16.73 10.46
C HIS A 234 -1.54 -17.15 11.48
N ASP A 235 -2.80 -17.11 11.07
CA ASP A 235 -3.94 -17.58 11.87
C ASP A 235 -3.88 -19.10 12.12
N CYS A 236 -4.50 -19.56 13.21
CA CYS A 236 -4.70 -20.99 13.45
C CYS A 236 -5.87 -21.50 12.59
N ASP A 237 -5.66 -21.59 11.28
CA ASP A 237 -6.64 -22.06 10.32
C ASP A 237 -5.98 -22.80 9.13
N LYS A 238 -6.80 -23.45 8.31
CA LYS A 238 -6.32 -24.22 7.16
C LYS A 238 -5.49 -23.37 6.16
N SER A 239 -5.84 -22.11 5.97
CA SER A 239 -5.19 -21.23 5.00
C SER A 239 -3.82 -20.78 5.51
N GLY A 240 -3.72 -20.39 6.78
CA GLY A 240 -2.47 -19.96 7.41
C GLY A 240 -1.39 -21.03 7.35
N PHE A 241 -1.73 -22.27 7.73
CA PHE A 241 -0.82 -23.42 7.58
C PHE A 241 -0.41 -23.66 6.11
N SER A 242 -1.36 -23.52 5.18
CA SER A 242 -1.05 -23.67 3.75
C SER A 242 -0.12 -22.56 3.24
N ILE A 243 -0.29 -21.33 3.71
CA ILE A 243 0.55 -20.19 3.33
C ILE A 243 1.99 -20.42 3.80
N CYS A 244 2.18 -20.72 5.08
CA CYS A 244 3.50 -21.02 5.62
C CYS A 244 4.16 -22.16 4.87
N HIS A 245 3.45 -23.27 4.66
CA HIS A 245 3.96 -24.42 3.92
C HIS A 245 4.43 -24.02 2.52
N THR A 246 3.59 -23.30 1.77
CA THR A 246 3.96 -22.91 0.40
C THR A 246 5.17 -21.99 0.35
N LEU A 247 5.45 -21.16 1.36
CA LEU A 247 6.60 -20.24 1.34
C LEU A 247 7.94 -20.96 1.32
N HIS A 248 7.98 -22.25 1.64
CA HIS A 248 9.22 -23.04 1.64
C HIS A 248 9.09 -24.38 0.88
N THR A 249 7.99 -24.60 0.15
CA THR A 249 7.80 -25.79 -0.68
C THR A 249 7.44 -25.45 -2.11
N ASP A 250 7.92 -26.27 -3.05
CA ASP A 250 7.65 -26.09 -4.46
C ASP A 250 6.15 -26.14 -4.78
N THR A 251 5.78 -25.40 -5.81
CA THR A 251 4.42 -25.41 -6.35
C THR A 251 4.48 -25.54 -7.85
N ARG A 252 3.33 -25.85 -8.46
CA ARG A 252 3.20 -25.85 -9.94
C ARG A 252 3.70 -24.55 -10.60
N ARG A 253 3.66 -23.41 -9.92
CA ARG A 253 3.98 -22.09 -10.49
C ARG A 253 5.37 -21.57 -10.13
N PHE A 254 6.08 -22.24 -9.22
CA PHE A 254 7.38 -21.79 -8.73
C PHE A 254 8.09 -22.95 -8.03
N THR A 255 9.34 -23.17 -8.42
CA THR A 255 10.27 -24.13 -7.83
C THR A 255 11.43 -23.33 -7.26
N PHE A 256 11.88 -23.67 -6.05
CA PHE A 256 13.05 -23.06 -5.44
C PHE A 256 14.34 -23.71 -5.97
N ASP A 257 15.31 -22.88 -6.30
CA ASP A 257 16.68 -23.30 -6.60
C ASP A 257 17.48 -23.52 -5.31
N SER A 258 17.21 -22.71 -4.28
CA SER A 258 17.84 -22.77 -2.96
C SER A 258 16.81 -23.03 -1.87
N ALA A 259 17.15 -23.87 -0.88
CA ALA A 259 16.24 -24.18 0.22
C ALA A 259 15.91 -22.92 1.05
N PRO A 260 14.64 -22.47 1.08
CA PRO A 260 14.28 -21.24 1.79
C PRO A 260 14.41 -21.38 3.31
N ASN A 261 14.97 -20.37 3.97
CA ASN A 261 15.12 -20.33 5.42
C ASN A 261 13.86 -19.74 6.07
N VAL A 262 12.80 -20.55 6.12
CA VAL A 262 11.49 -20.16 6.66
C VAL A 262 11.24 -20.85 8.00
N LYS A 263 10.80 -20.10 9.00
CA LYS A 263 10.35 -20.58 10.31
C LYS A 263 8.90 -20.17 10.55
N CYS A 264 8.08 -21.15 10.95
CA CYS A 264 6.68 -20.90 11.27
C CYS A 264 6.56 -20.35 12.70
N LEU A 265 6.08 -19.12 12.82
CA LEU A 265 5.65 -18.52 14.09
C LEU A 265 4.13 -18.60 14.28
N GLY A 266 3.39 -19.21 13.35
CA GLY A 266 1.94 -19.16 13.31
C GLY A 266 1.26 -19.54 14.62
N LEU A 267 0.09 -18.96 14.87
CA LEU A 267 -0.70 -19.22 16.07
C LEU A 267 -1.01 -20.72 16.17
N ARG A 268 -0.48 -21.38 17.19
CA ARG A 268 -0.76 -22.80 17.47
C ARG A 268 -1.99 -22.95 18.36
N LEU A 269 -2.60 -24.14 18.36
CA LEU A 269 -3.76 -24.40 19.21
C LEU A 269 -3.45 -24.25 20.70
N ASP A 270 -2.26 -24.68 21.14
CA ASP A 270 -1.82 -24.54 22.53
C ASP A 270 -1.58 -23.09 22.93
N ASP A 271 -1.01 -22.28 22.04
CA ASP A 271 -0.86 -20.83 22.23
C ASP A 271 -2.24 -20.20 22.46
N ALA A 272 -3.20 -20.50 21.58
CA ALA A 272 -4.53 -19.93 21.66
C ALA A 272 -5.29 -20.36 22.93
N ARG A 273 -5.13 -21.61 23.37
CA ARG A 273 -5.72 -22.11 24.64
C ARG A 273 -5.12 -21.42 25.85
N ARG A 274 -3.80 -21.28 25.91
CA ARG A 274 -3.11 -20.57 27.00
C ARG A 274 -3.55 -19.11 27.12
N MET A 275 -3.79 -18.47 25.97
CA MET A 275 -4.23 -17.08 25.90
C MET A 275 -5.76 -16.91 26.02
N GLY A 276 -6.53 -18.00 26.07
CA GLY A 276 -7.99 -17.95 26.16
C GLY A 276 -8.67 -17.32 24.94
N LEU A 277 -8.10 -17.47 23.74
CA LEU A 277 -8.57 -16.79 22.53
C LEU A 277 -9.91 -17.35 22.04
N ALA A 278 -10.77 -16.45 21.56
CA ALA A 278 -12.04 -16.81 20.97
C ALA A 278 -11.86 -17.55 19.64
N SER A 279 -12.64 -18.62 19.45
CA SER A 279 -12.64 -19.42 18.24
C SER A 279 -13.90 -19.18 17.41
N GLU A 280 -13.80 -19.29 16.08
CA GLU A 280 -14.92 -19.13 15.16
C GLU A 280 -15.20 -20.41 14.38
N SER A 281 -16.49 -20.69 14.11
CA SER A 281 -16.86 -21.80 13.23
C SER A 281 -16.63 -21.44 11.77
N VAL A 282 -16.00 -22.36 11.01
CA VAL A 282 -15.80 -22.23 9.57
C VAL A 282 -16.49 -23.35 8.81
N SER A 283 -17.17 -23.01 7.73
CA SER A 283 -17.80 -23.97 6.82
C SER A 283 -17.01 -24.11 5.52
N TYR A 284 -16.71 -25.34 5.13
CA TYR A 284 -15.98 -25.65 3.91
C TYR A 284 -16.91 -25.99 2.76
N ARG A 285 -16.79 -25.24 1.65
CA ARG A 285 -17.55 -25.52 0.41
C ARG A 285 -17.28 -26.90 -0.19
N LYS A 286 -16.05 -27.41 -0.02
CA LYS A 286 -15.62 -28.75 -0.42
C LYS A 286 -15.11 -29.48 0.81
N ARG A 287 -15.25 -30.81 0.85
CA ARG A 287 -14.70 -31.63 1.94
C ARG A 287 -13.23 -31.27 2.16
N ALA A 288 -12.88 -30.90 3.37
CA ALA A 288 -11.50 -30.68 3.76
C ALA A 288 -10.89 -31.99 4.27
N TYR A 289 -9.59 -32.15 4.07
CA TYR A 289 -8.85 -33.38 4.36
C TYR A 289 -7.75 -33.04 5.35
N LYS A 290 -7.68 -33.83 6.43
CA LYS A 290 -6.70 -33.66 7.51
C LYS A 290 -5.27 -33.93 7.03
N ASP A 291 -5.10 -34.86 6.09
CA ASP A 291 -3.78 -35.28 5.59
C ASP A 291 -2.97 -34.10 5.02
N ARG A 292 -3.61 -33.27 4.19
CA ARG A 292 -2.97 -32.06 3.65
C ARG A 292 -2.56 -31.06 4.74
N LEU A 293 -3.33 -30.96 5.82
CA LEU A 293 -3.01 -30.07 6.92
C LEU A 293 -1.84 -30.60 7.76
N ARG A 294 -1.73 -31.93 7.92
CA ARG A 294 -0.55 -32.59 8.51
C ARG A 294 0.70 -32.38 7.66
N GLU A 295 0.59 -32.49 6.33
CA GLU A 295 1.69 -32.16 5.40
C GLU A 295 2.17 -30.71 5.57
N CYS A 296 1.27 -29.81 5.98
CA CYS A 296 1.60 -28.41 6.29
C CYS A 296 2.17 -28.21 7.72
N GLY A 297 2.42 -29.28 8.49
CA GLY A 297 3.03 -29.21 9.83
C GLY A 297 2.07 -29.05 11.00
N ALA A 298 0.77 -29.27 10.79
CA ALA A 298 -0.21 -29.28 11.88
C ALA A 298 -0.18 -30.62 12.64
N THR A 299 -0.41 -30.55 13.95
CA THR A 299 -0.58 -31.71 14.82
C THR A 299 -1.91 -32.44 14.56
N VAL A 300 -2.05 -33.65 15.10
CA VAL A 300 -3.32 -34.40 15.01
C VAL A 300 -4.47 -33.62 15.64
N GLU A 301 -4.22 -33.00 16.80
CA GLU A 301 -5.23 -32.24 17.52
C GLU A 301 -5.64 -30.96 16.76
N GLU A 302 -4.66 -30.23 16.21
CA GLU A 302 -4.94 -29.09 15.32
C GLU A 302 -5.73 -29.50 14.09
N CYS A 303 -5.43 -30.66 13.50
CA CYS A 303 -6.22 -31.18 12.37
C CYS A 303 -7.67 -31.46 12.76
N ASP A 304 -7.89 -32.04 13.94
CA ASP A 304 -9.23 -32.34 14.44
C ASP A 304 -10.01 -31.07 14.74
N PHE A 305 -9.36 -30.09 15.38
CA PHE A 305 -9.94 -28.79 15.71
C PHE A 305 -10.27 -27.97 14.45
N ILE A 306 -9.31 -27.86 13.52
CA ILE A 306 -9.44 -27.00 12.35
C ILE A 306 -10.39 -27.63 11.34
N ILE A 307 -10.25 -28.91 11.02
CA ILE A 307 -11.04 -29.56 9.96
C ILE A 307 -12.39 -30.07 10.48
N GLY A 308 -12.49 -30.39 11.77
CA GLY A 308 -13.71 -30.92 12.40
C GLY A 308 -14.28 -32.13 11.65
N ASP A 309 -15.56 -32.02 11.27
CA ASP A 309 -16.32 -33.04 10.54
C ASP A 309 -16.07 -33.05 9.02
N ARG A 310 -15.07 -32.27 8.56
CA ARG A 310 -14.66 -32.07 7.15
C ARG A 310 -15.56 -31.16 6.34
N LYS A 311 -16.72 -30.77 6.84
CA LYS A 311 -17.61 -29.74 6.28
C LYS A 311 -17.67 -28.49 7.15
N LYS A 312 -17.53 -28.67 8.46
CA LYS A 312 -17.46 -27.64 9.48
C LYS A 312 -16.28 -27.93 10.39
N GLY A 313 -15.54 -26.87 10.68
CA GLY A 313 -14.44 -26.91 11.63
C GLY A 313 -14.33 -25.57 12.33
N THR A 314 -13.15 -25.31 12.86
CA THR A 314 -12.90 -24.14 13.71
C THR A 314 -11.66 -23.40 13.24
N ARG A 315 -11.61 -22.09 13.49
CA ARG A 315 -10.44 -21.25 13.25
C ARG A 315 -10.23 -20.30 14.41
N ILE A 316 -9.00 -19.87 14.62
CA ILE A 316 -8.67 -18.80 15.57
C ILE A 316 -7.81 -17.79 14.83
N GLU A 317 -8.29 -16.55 14.76
CA GLU A 317 -7.57 -15.48 14.09
C GLU A 317 -6.50 -14.87 15.01
N LEU A 318 -5.40 -14.38 14.45
CA LEU A 318 -4.44 -13.54 15.19
C LEU A 318 -5.12 -12.31 15.79
N ASN A 319 -6.14 -11.76 15.10
CA ASN A 319 -6.96 -10.65 15.58
C ASN A 319 -7.83 -11.00 16.80
N ALA A 320 -7.87 -12.27 17.25
CA ALA A 320 -8.51 -12.63 18.51
C ALA A 320 -7.69 -12.16 19.72
N MET A 321 -6.39 -11.89 19.54
CA MET A 321 -5.54 -11.26 20.55
C MET A 321 -5.84 -9.76 20.60
N ASP A 322 -5.74 -9.18 21.79
CA ASP A 322 -5.60 -7.73 21.90
C ASP A 322 -4.21 -7.26 21.42
N SER A 323 -4.05 -5.93 21.32
CA SER A 323 -2.81 -5.33 20.80
C SER A 323 -1.58 -5.63 21.65
N GLN A 324 -1.72 -5.69 22.98
CA GLN A 324 -0.59 -5.97 23.88
C GLN A 324 -0.25 -7.46 23.84
N GLN A 325 -1.26 -8.32 23.94
CA GLN A 325 -1.12 -9.76 23.84
C GLN A 325 -0.41 -10.18 22.54
N PHE A 326 -0.75 -9.55 21.41
CA PHE A 326 -0.12 -9.84 20.13
C PHE A 326 1.37 -9.46 20.11
N ILE A 327 1.74 -8.32 20.69
CA ILE A 327 3.15 -7.89 20.78
C ILE A 327 3.93 -8.80 21.72
N ASP A 328 3.39 -9.11 22.90
CA ASP A 328 4.04 -10.01 23.87
C ASP A 328 4.25 -11.41 23.27
N TRP A 329 3.24 -11.91 22.54
CA TRP A 329 3.33 -13.17 21.80
C TRP A 329 4.43 -13.13 20.73
N LEU A 330 4.50 -12.07 19.92
CA LEU A 330 5.56 -11.90 18.93
C LEU A 330 6.94 -11.86 19.57
N GLU A 331 7.12 -11.09 20.65
CA GLU A 331 8.41 -10.97 21.35
C GLU A 331 8.87 -12.31 21.95
N LEU A 332 7.94 -13.08 22.50
CA LEU A 332 8.22 -14.43 22.97
C LEU A 332 8.72 -15.32 21.82
N LYS A 333 8.00 -15.32 20.68
CA LYS A 333 8.42 -16.07 19.48
C LYS A 333 9.76 -15.59 18.94
N PHE A 334 10.03 -14.29 18.97
CA PHE A 334 11.31 -13.73 18.56
C PHE A 334 12.46 -14.20 19.45
N ALA A 335 12.24 -14.26 20.76
CA ALA A 335 13.21 -14.81 21.69
C ALA A 335 13.47 -16.31 21.44
N GLU A 336 12.41 -17.10 21.22
CA GLU A 336 12.52 -18.53 20.88
C GLU A 336 13.36 -18.78 19.61
N HIS A 337 13.31 -17.85 18.64
CA HIS A 337 14.04 -17.93 17.37
C HIS A 337 15.35 -17.13 17.34
N GLY A 338 15.77 -16.54 18.47
CA GLY A 338 17.04 -15.81 18.57
C GLY A 338 17.10 -14.53 17.74
N VAL A 339 15.98 -13.83 17.58
CA VAL A 339 15.93 -12.56 16.85
C VAL A 339 16.69 -11.49 17.62
N THR A 340 17.69 -10.91 16.98
CA THR A 340 18.54 -9.86 17.55
C THR A 340 18.74 -8.72 16.57
N LYS A 341 19.05 -7.53 17.09
CA LYS A 341 19.49 -6.39 16.27
C LYS A 341 20.71 -6.70 15.43
N VAL A 342 20.83 -5.98 14.33
CA VAL A 342 21.96 -6.11 13.41
C VAL A 342 23.08 -5.19 13.83
N VAL A 343 24.24 -5.79 14.10
CA VAL A 343 25.51 -5.08 14.19
C VAL A 343 26.35 -5.52 12.99
N PRO A 344 26.67 -4.62 12.04
CA PRO A 344 27.57 -4.92 10.95
C PRO A 344 28.95 -5.37 11.42
N ASN A 345 29.71 -6.01 10.53
CA ASN A 345 31.08 -6.42 10.85
C ASN A 345 32.01 -5.22 11.07
N GLN A 346 33.17 -5.47 11.66
CA GLN A 346 34.16 -4.46 12.02
C GLN A 346 34.59 -3.59 10.83
N ALA A 347 34.82 -4.19 9.65
CA ALA A 347 35.24 -3.45 8.46
C ALA A 347 34.17 -2.45 7.99
N THR A 348 32.89 -2.85 8.01
CA THR A 348 31.77 -1.96 7.71
C THR A 348 31.66 -0.83 8.72
N LEU A 349 31.82 -1.12 10.03
CA LEU A 349 31.77 -0.11 11.09
C LEU A 349 32.92 0.90 10.98
N GLU A 350 34.12 0.46 10.64
CA GLU A 350 35.27 1.35 10.43
C GLU A 350 35.06 2.27 9.21
N ALA A 351 34.55 1.74 8.11
CA ALA A 351 34.21 2.54 6.94
C ALA A 351 33.11 3.56 7.26
N ALA A 352 32.08 3.15 8.00
CA ALA A 352 31.00 4.00 8.47
C ALA A 352 31.52 5.14 9.37
N TYR A 353 32.41 4.83 10.31
CA TYR A 353 32.99 5.80 11.23
C TYR A 353 33.88 6.82 10.51
N LYS A 354 34.74 6.36 9.58
CA LYS A 354 35.56 7.26 8.73
C LYS A 354 34.68 8.18 7.89
N ARG A 355 33.59 7.65 7.31
CA ARG A 355 32.62 8.48 6.59
C ARG A 355 31.98 9.52 7.52
N ALA A 356 31.59 9.15 8.73
CA ALA A 356 30.98 10.09 9.68
C ALA A 356 31.93 11.25 10.02
N ILE A 357 33.23 10.98 10.24
CA ILE A 357 34.24 12.03 10.43
C ILE A 357 34.34 12.93 9.20
N LEU A 358 34.41 12.35 8.00
CA LEU A 358 34.48 13.12 6.76
C LEU A 358 33.25 14.03 6.59
N VAL A 359 32.05 13.51 6.85
CA VAL A 359 30.80 14.27 6.78
C VAL A 359 30.77 15.40 7.82
N MET A 360 31.25 15.14 9.03
CA MET A 360 31.37 16.17 10.07
C MET A 360 32.30 17.31 9.62
N LEU A 361 33.47 16.99 9.06
CA LEU A 361 34.41 17.99 8.54
C LEU A 361 33.84 18.76 7.34
N ALA A 362 33.14 18.06 6.44
CA ALA A 362 32.47 18.69 5.30
C ALA A 362 31.38 19.66 5.76
N ASN A 363 30.58 19.28 6.76
CA ASN A 363 29.54 20.13 7.32
C ASN A 363 30.11 21.37 8.03
N ASP A 364 31.24 21.24 8.73
CA ASP A 364 31.95 22.39 9.31
C ASP A 364 32.47 23.35 8.23
N ALA A 365 33.02 22.82 7.14
CA ALA A 365 33.42 23.63 5.99
C ALA A 365 32.22 24.32 5.31
N ILE A 366 31.10 23.61 5.12
CA ILE A 366 29.84 24.17 4.61
C ILE A 366 29.35 25.30 5.53
N GLY A 367 29.35 25.09 6.85
CA GLY A 367 28.98 26.11 7.83
C GLY A 367 29.88 27.34 7.79
N SER A 368 31.19 27.14 7.59
CA SER A 368 32.17 28.23 7.43
C SER A 368 31.91 29.03 6.14
N VAL A 369 31.65 28.36 5.02
CA VAL A 369 31.28 29.00 3.75
C VAL A 369 29.97 29.77 3.90
N GLN A 370 28.98 29.16 4.54
CA GLN A 370 27.68 29.79 4.81
C GLN A 370 27.84 31.06 5.64
N SER A 371 28.67 31.02 6.68
CA SER A 371 28.94 32.18 7.55
C SER A 371 29.64 33.29 6.78
N ALA A 372 30.67 32.96 5.99
CA ALA A 372 31.37 33.93 5.12
C ALA A 372 30.43 34.54 4.07
N TRP A 373 29.50 33.75 3.52
CA TRP A 373 28.46 34.23 2.61
C TRP A 373 27.47 35.16 3.30
N ASN A 374 27.00 34.83 4.51
CA ASN A 374 26.09 35.68 5.26
C ASN A 374 26.74 37.04 5.61
N GLU A 375 28.05 37.07 5.82
CA GLU A 375 28.79 38.31 6.11
C GLU A 375 29.10 39.15 4.84
N ASN A 376 29.44 38.51 3.72
CA ASN A 376 30.04 39.19 2.55
C ASN A 376 29.39 38.86 1.19
N GLY A 377 28.52 37.86 1.12
CA GLY A 377 27.90 37.31 -0.10
C GLY A 377 26.88 38.23 -0.79
N HIS A 378 26.40 39.26 -0.10
CA HIS A 378 25.51 40.28 -0.68
C HIS A 378 26.16 41.11 -1.81
N GLY A 379 27.49 40.99 -2.00
CA GLY A 379 28.25 41.71 -3.02
C GLY A 379 28.41 40.97 -4.36
N VAL A 380 27.73 39.84 -4.59
CA VAL A 380 27.77 39.15 -5.89
C VAL A 380 26.94 39.92 -6.91
N SER A 381 27.56 40.27 -8.04
CA SER A 381 26.90 40.96 -9.15
C SER A 381 26.04 39.97 -9.93
N ILE A 382 24.73 40.21 -9.95
CA ILE A 382 23.78 39.47 -10.79
C ILE A 382 23.69 40.21 -12.13
N PRO A 383 23.78 39.53 -13.29
CA PRO A 383 23.57 40.18 -14.59
C PRO A 383 22.17 40.79 -14.69
N ASP A 384 22.08 42.03 -15.17
CA ASP A 384 20.81 42.74 -15.36
C ASP A 384 19.88 42.06 -16.38
N ASP A 385 20.44 41.24 -17.28
CA ASP A 385 19.76 40.51 -18.35
C ASP A 385 19.67 38.98 -18.08
N LEU A 386 19.84 38.54 -16.82
CA LEU A 386 19.85 37.12 -16.45
C LEU A 386 18.64 36.33 -17.00
N GLU A 387 17.43 36.89 -16.91
CA GLU A 387 16.22 36.24 -17.43
C GLU A 387 16.32 35.97 -18.94
N GLN A 388 16.80 36.94 -19.70
CA GLN A 388 16.97 36.81 -21.15
C GLN A 388 18.02 35.75 -21.49
N GLN A 389 19.14 35.73 -20.76
CA GLN A 389 20.19 34.72 -20.95
C GLN A 389 19.68 33.31 -20.65
N VAL A 390 18.90 33.12 -19.57
CA VAL A 390 18.29 31.83 -19.22
C VAL A 390 17.27 31.41 -20.29
N ARG A 391 16.41 32.32 -20.74
CA ARG A 391 15.40 32.06 -21.76
C ARG A 391 16.02 31.54 -23.05
N ILE A 392 17.09 32.18 -23.53
CA ILE A 392 17.84 31.76 -24.73
C ILE A 392 18.39 30.34 -24.59
N GLN A 393 18.82 29.92 -23.40
CA GLN A 393 19.36 28.58 -23.18
C GLN A 393 18.28 27.49 -23.08
N VAL A 394 17.09 27.82 -22.57
CA VAL A 394 16.02 26.84 -22.31
C VAL A 394 15.09 26.68 -23.51
N GLU A 395 14.83 27.75 -24.26
CA GLU A 395 13.86 27.73 -25.35
C GLU A 395 14.26 26.76 -26.46
N GLY A 396 13.41 25.77 -26.73
CA GLY A 396 13.66 24.72 -27.73
C GLY A 396 14.69 23.67 -27.33
N THR A 397 15.10 23.60 -26.04
CA THR A 397 16.06 22.62 -25.54
C THR A 397 15.47 21.72 -24.45
N GLU A 398 16.20 20.67 -24.07
CA GLU A 398 15.86 19.78 -22.95
C GLU A 398 16.41 20.29 -21.60
N LEU A 399 16.96 21.52 -21.57
CA LEU A 399 17.63 22.08 -20.40
C LEU A 399 16.60 22.71 -19.45
N SER A 400 16.72 22.44 -18.15
CA SER A 400 15.94 23.15 -17.14
C SER A 400 16.51 24.55 -16.86
N TRP A 401 15.68 25.45 -16.34
CA TRP A 401 16.07 26.84 -16.07
C TRP A 401 17.18 26.95 -14.99
N ASP A 402 17.17 26.07 -13.99
CA ASP A 402 18.18 26.00 -12.94
C ASP A 402 19.50 25.46 -13.47
N ALA A 403 19.46 24.45 -14.36
CA ALA A 403 20.65 23.99 -15.07
C ALA A 403 21.23 25.07 -16.01
N ALA A 404 20.38 25.92 -16.62
CA ALA A 404 20.83 27.07 -17.39
C ALA A 404 21.55 28.11 -16.52
N ILE A 405 21.01 28.40 -15.32
CA ILE A 405 21.68 29.29 -14.35
C ILE A 405 23.07 28.74 -13.98
N MET A 406 23.19 27.43 -13.73
CA MET A 406 24.49 26.81 -13.40
C MET A 406 25.54 27.03 -14.50
N LYS A 407 25.14 27.09 -15.78
CA LYS A 407 26.05 27.38 -16.90
C LYS A 407 26.45 28.84 -17.01
N LEU A 408 25.66 29.75 -16.43
CA LEU A 408 25.94 31.20 -16.40
C LEU A 408 26.78 31.62 -15.20
N LEU A 409 27.02 30.71 -14.24
CA LEU A 409 27.85 31.01 -13.07
C LEU A 409 29.30 31.33 -13.51
N PRO A 410 29.91 32.39 -12.94
CA PRO A 410 31.30 32.69 -13.21
C PRO A 410 32.21 31.60 -12.63
N LEU A 411 33.35 31.35 -13.28
CA LEU A 411 34.33 30.35 -12.84
C LEU A 411 34.95 30.65 -11.45
N ASP A 412 34.90 31.90 -10.98
CA ASP A 412 35.39 32.32 -9.65
C ASP A 412 34.42 33.35 -9.03
N PRO A 413 33.34 32.93 -8.34
CA PRO A 413 32.35 33.80 -7.73
C PRO A 413 32.86 34.38 -6.40
N LYS A 414 33.91 35.20 -6.43
CA LYS A 414 34.37 35.89 -5.21
C LYS A 414 33.47 37.08 -4.90
N PRO A 415 32.98 37.21 -3.65
CA PRO A 415 32.30 38.43 -3.22
C PRO A 415 33.25 39.62 -3.35
N ALA A 416 32.74 40.74 -3.87
CA ALA A 416 33.55 41.94 -4.06
C ALA A 416 34.21 42.37 -2.73
N GLN A 417 35.54 42.30 -2.65
CA GLN A 417 36.28 42.76 -1.48
C GLN A 417 36.00 44.24 -1.24
N LYS A 418 35.43 44.60 -0.09
CA LYS A 418 35.33 46.00 0.34
C LYS A 418 36.75 46.57 0.38
N LYS A 419 37.06 47.50 -0.54
CA LYS A 419 38.29 48.31 -0.50
C LYS A 419 38.30 49.09 0.81
N VAL A 420 39.00 48.59 1.83
CA VAL A 420 39.30 49.33 3.05
C VAL A 420 40.19 50.50 2.65
N LYS A 421 39.63 51.69 2.51
CA LYS A 421 40.40 52.92 2.33
C LYS A 421 41.16 53.20 3.62
N HIS A 422 42.40 52.73 3.72
CA HIS A 422 43.33 53.26 4.71
C HIS A 422 43.57 54.75 4.41
N LYS A 423 42.89 55.63 5.17
CA LYS A 423 43.23 57.04 5.24
C LYS A 423 44.66 57.14 5.79
N ARG A 424 45.64 57.37 4.93
CA ARG A 424 46.99 57.81 5.32
C ARG A 424 46.83 59.08 6.16
N ALA A 425 47.20 59.00 7.44
CA ALA A 425 47.32 60.17 8.30
C ALA A 425 48.43 61.08 7.73
N LYS A 426 48.12 62.36 7.52
CA LYS A 426 49.11 63.38 7.16
C LYS A 426 50.05 63.63 8.35
N PRO A 427 51.35 63.82 8.14
CA PRO A 427 52.27 64.16 9.22
C PRO A 427 51.99 65.60 9.67
N ARG A 428 51.84 65.81 10.98
CA ARG A 428 51.81 67.14 11.58
C ARG A 428 53.24 67.70 11.59
N LYS A 429 53.40 68.91 11.06
CA LYS A 429 54.59 69.75 11.23
C LYS A 429 54.61 70.34 12.63
#